data_AF-A0A8T6SCY8-F1
#
_entry.id   AF-A0A8T6SCY8-F1
#
_cell.length_a   1.000
_cell.length_b   1.000
_cell.length_c   1.000
_cell.angle_alpha   90.00
_cell.angle_beta   90.00
_cell.angle_gamma   90.00
#
_symmetry.space_group_name_H-M   'P 1'
#
loop_
_entity.id
_entity.type
_entity.pdbx_description
1 polymer ?
#
loop_
_entity_poly.entity_id
_entity_poly.type
_entity_poly.pdbx_seq_one_letter_code
_entity_poly.pdbx_strand_id
1 'polypeptide(L)' 'MSSKRDYYEILGVSKTASQSEIKSQYRKLAL' A
#
# COMPACT_ATOMS: atom_id res chain seq x y z
N MET A 1 -1.26 13.71 -17.69
CA MET A 1 -0.42 14.05 -16.53
C MET A 1 -1.25 14.07 -15.25
N SER A 2 -1.62 12.90 -14.74
CA SER A 2 -2.08 12.71 -13.36
C SER A 2 -1.66 11.32 -12.95
N SER A 3 -0.34 11.11 -12.89
CA SER A 3 0.28 9.91 -12.34
C SER A 3 0.17 10.00 -10.81
N LYS A 4 -1.07 10.00 -10.30
CA LYS A 4 -1.32 9.66 -8.89
C LYS A 4 -0.77 8.26 -8.73
N ARG A 5 0.40 8.16 -8.12
CA ARG A 5 0.97 6.87 -7.73
C ARG A 5 -0.08 6.21 -6.85
N ASP A 6 -0.70 5.15 -7.33
CA ASP A 6 -1.63 4.35 -6.54
C ASP A 6 -0.83 3.65 -5.44
N TYR A 7 -0.64 4.35 -4.32
CA TYR A 7 0.13 3.84 -3.17
C TYR A 7 -0.43 2.52 -2.65
N TYR A 8 -1.73 2.29 -2.82
CA TYR A 8 -2.40 1.03 -2.51
C TYR A 8 -1.93 -0.11 -3.43
N GLU A 9 -1.79 0.13 -4.73
CA GLU A 9 -1.24 -0.87 -5.67
C GLU A 9 0.25 -1.11 -5.41
N ILE A 10 1.01 -0.06 -5.09
CA ILE A 10 2.44 -0.18 -4.74
C ILE A 10 2.65 -1.03 -3.48
N LEU A 11 1.78 -0.84 -2.47
CA LEU A 11 1.81 -1.64 -1.25
C LEU A 11 1.11 -2.99 -1.40
N GLY A 12 0.50 -3.28 -2.56
CA GLY A 12 -0.24 -4.52 -2.83
C GLY A 12 -1.45 -4.70 -1.93
N VAL A 13 -2.09 -3.62 -1.52
CA VAL A 13 -3.25 -3.61 -0.59
C VAL A 13 -4.48 -3.00 -1.25
N SER A 14 -5.66 -3.42 -0.82
CA SER A 14 -6.91 -2.79 -1.25
C SER A 14 -6.99 -1.33 -0.79
N LYS A 15 -7.71 -0.49 -1.55
CA LYS A 15 -8.06 0.89 -1.15
C LYS A 15 -8.94 0.95 0.12
N THR A 16 -9.51 -0.19 0.52
CA THR A 16 -10.27 -0.39 1.76
C THR A 16 -9.46 -1.05 2.88
N ALA A 17 -8.17 -1.31 2.67
CA ALA A 17 -7.33 -1.98 3.66
C ALA A 17 -7.22 -1.16 4.95
N SER A 18 -7.24 -1.86 6.08
CA SER A 18 -7.08 -1.23 7.38
C SER A 18 -5.65 -0.71 7.56
N GLN A 19 -5.46 0.32 8.40
CA GLN A 19 -4.13 0.85 8.69
C GLN A 19 -3.15 -0.21 9.22
N SER A 20 -3.67 -1.22 9.94
CA SER A 20 -2.86 -2.34 10.44
C SER A 20 -2.29 -3.21 9.32
N GLU A 21 -3.06 -3.41 8.25
CA GLU A 21 -2.70 -4.21 7.09
C GLU A 21 -1.70 -3.49 6.21
N ILE A 22 -1.92 -2.19 5.96
CA ILE A 22 -0.97 -1.30 5.28
C ILE A 22 0.40 -1.34 5.98
N LYS A 23 0.43 -1.22 7.31
CA LYS A 23 1.66 -1.27 8.10
C LYS A 23 2.35 -2.63 8.03
N SER A 24 1.58 -3.72 7.98
CA SER A 24 2.10 -5.08 7.86
C SER A 24 2.75 -5.30 6.49
N GLN A 25 2.08 -4.90 5.42
CA GLN A 25 2.57 -5.06 4.05
C GLN A 25 3.77 -4.15 3.76
N TYR A 26 3.77 -2.92 4.28
CA TYR A 26 4.94 -2.03 4.21
C TYR A 26 6.18 -2.67 4.84
N ARG A 27 6.05 -3.27 6.04
CA ARG A 27 7.17 -3.97 6.68
C ARG A 27 7.67 -5.18 5.88
N LYS A 28 6.76 -5.93 5.25
CA LYS A 28 7.13 -7.08 4.41
C LYS A 28 7.86 -6.66 3.13
N LEU A 29 7.49 -5.52 2.54
CA LEU A 29 8.12 -4.99 1.33
C LEU A 29 9.47 -4.31 1.59
N ALA A 30 9.71 -3.86 2.83
CA ALA A 30 10.93 -3.18 3.24
C ALA A 30 12.04 -4.12 3.79
N LEU A 31 11.70 -5.39 4.02
CA LEU A 31 12.64 -6.47 4.36
C LEU A 31 13.07 -7.21 3.10
#